data_AF-A0A8T4KWP0-F1
#
_entry.id   AF-A0A8T4KWP0-F1
#
_cell.length_a   1.000
_cell.length_b   1.000
_cell.length_c   1.000
_cell.angle_alpha   90.00
_cell.angle_beta   90.00
_cell.angle_gamma   90.00
#
_symmetry.space_group_name_H-M   'P 1'
#
loop_
_entity.id
_entity.type
_entity.pdbx_description
1 polymer ?
#
loop_
_entity_poly.entity_id
_entity_poly.type
_entity_poly.pdbx_seq_one_letter_code
_entity_poly.pdbx_strand_id
1 'polypeptide(L)'
;MRAEGFLFSLEALLALLLFALLLLSFPKALFQKTSLEELYVLQKADDLLKVWSVERNFSKEELLSDIAFVFPDNCVELLVDGKSLSSCNPSNSKTISANAWFLGDFLSPFEIRLVVHY
;
A
#
# COMPACT_ATOMS: atom_id res chain seq x y z
N MET A 1 16.02 18.51 -51.26
CA MET A 1 15.06 19.38 -50.56
C MET A 1 13.67 18.76 -50.34
N ARG A 2 12.97 18.18 -51.34
CA ARG A 2 11.63 17.56 -51.09
C ARG A 2 11.64 16.29 -50.22
N ALA A 3 12.70 15.48 -50.31
CA ALA A 3 12.82 14.23 -49.55
C ALA A 3 13.03 14.45 -48.04
N GLU A 4 13.75 15.52 -47.67
CA GLU A 4 14.06 15.84 -46.28
C GLU A 4 12.82 16.31 -45.50
N GLY A 5 11.95 17.11 -46.13
CA GLY A 5 10.68 17.52 -45.51
C GLY A 5 9.70 16.37 -45.29
N PHE A 6 9.71 15.37 -46.18
CA PHE A 6 8.93 14.15 -46.02
C PHE A 6 9.44 13.30 -44.84
N LEU A 7 10.76 13.17 -44.72
CA LEU A 7 11.41 12.41 -43.64
C LEU A 7 11.14 13.04 -42.27
N PHE A 8 11.26 14.37 -42.18
CA PHE A 8 10.93 15.12 -40.96
C PHE A 8 9.46 14.97 -40.55
N SER A 9 8.54 15.00 -41.51
CA SER A 9 7.11 14.81 -41.25
C SER A 9 6.79 13.39 -40.79
N LEU A 10 7.47 12.39 -41.35
CA LEU A 10 7.34 10.99 -40.95
C LEU A 10 7.85 10.77 -39.51
N GLU A 11 9.01 11.33 -39.18
CA GLU A 11 9.59 11.28 -37.83
C GLU A 11 8.69 11.95 -36.80
N ALA A 12 8.15 13.15 -37.12
CA ALA A 12 7.21 13.84 -36.24
C ALA A 12 5.92 13.02 -36.02
N LEU A 13 5.41 12.36 -37.07
CA LEU A 13 4.21 11.52 -36.98
C LEU A 13 4.48 10.25 -36.16
N LEU A 14 5.64 9.62 -36.33
CA LEU A 14 6.09 8.50 -35.51
C LEU A 14 6.26 8.90 -34.04
N ALA A 15 6.84 10.06 -33.77
CA ALA A 15 7.00 10.57 -32.41
C ALA A 15 5.65 10.85 -31.75
N LEU A 16 4.70 11.45 -32.47
CA LEU A 16 3.34 11.67 -31.99
C LEU A 16 2.60 10.35 -31.73
N LEU A 17 2.78 9.35 -32.60
CA LEU A 17 2.16 8.05 -32.45
C LEU A 17 2.71 7.30 -31.23
N LEU A 18 4.04 7.34 -31.02
CA LEU A 18 4.67 6.79 -29.81
C LEU A 18 4.19 7.50 -28.55
N PHE A 19 4.11 8.83 -28.57
CA PHE A 19 3.60 9.61 -27.44
C PHE A 19 2.14 9.27 -27.11
N ALA A 20 1.28 9.13 -28.12
CA ALA A 20 -0.12 8.72 -27.92
C ALA A 20 -0.24 7.30 -27.34
N LEU A 21 0.58 6.36 -27.81
CA LEU A 21 0.63 5.00 -27.26
C LEU A 21 1.08 4.99 -25.80
N LEU A 22 2.05 5.82 -25.43
CA LEU A 22 2.47 5.98 -24.04
C LEU A 22 1.32 6.51 -23.16
N LEU A 23 0.58 7.52 -23.62
CA LEU A 23 -0.59 8.04 -22.91
C LEU A 23 -1.69 7.00 -22.72
N LEU A 24 -1.91 6.11 -23.70
CA LEU A 24 -2.89 5.01 -23.60
C LEU A 24 -2.41 3.90 -22.65
N SER A 25 -1.10 3.69 -22.54
CA SER A 25 -0.50 2.70 -21.65
C SER A 25 -0.54 3.11 -20.17
N PHE A 26 -0.84 4.39 -19.86
CA PHE A 26 -0.99 4.81 -18.48
C PHE A 26 -2.10 4.00 -17.81
N PRO A 27 -1.79 3.26 -16.72
CA PRO A 27 -2.78 2.43 -16.08
C PRO A 27 -3.84 3.32 -15.47
N LYS A 28 -5.04 3.31 -16.08
CA LYS A 28 -6.23 4.03 -15.57
C LYS A 28 -6.58 3.63 -14.13
N ALA A 29 -6.11 2.46 -13.68
CA ALA A 29 -6.22 1.98 -12.31
C ALA A 29 -5.52 2.87 -11.28
N LEU A 30 -4.50 3.66 -11.66
CA LEU A 30 -3.85 4.63 -10.76
C LEU A 30 -4.74 5.83 -10.41
N PHE A 31 -5.84 6.05 -11.15
CA PHE A 31 -6.81 7.11 -10.87
C PHE A 31 -8.04 6.60 -10.11
N GLN A 32 -7.94 5.44 -9.43
CA GLN A 32 -8.86 5.21 -8.32
C GLN A 32 -8.69 6.37 -7.34
N LYS A 33 -9.78 7.09 -7.05
CA LYS A 33 -9.80 8.17 -6.07
C LYS A 33 -9.59 7.56 -4.68
N THR A 34 -8.35 7.19 -4.37
CA THR A 34 -7.94 6.89 -3.00
C THR A 34 -8.25 8.13 -2.19
N SER A 35 -9.08 8.00 -1.18
CA SER A 35 -9.46 9.16 -0.37
C SER A 35 -8.25 9.64 0.43
N LEU A 36 -8.19 10.94 0.76
CA LEU A 36 -7.10 11.48 1.60
C LEU A 36 -7.02 10.73 2.95
N GLU A 37 -8.18 10.38 3.49
CA GLU A 37 -8.33 9.58 4.70
C GLU A 37 -7.74 8.18 4.55
N GLU A 38 -8.03 7.51 3.45
CA GLU A 38 -7.47 6.19 3.13
C GLU A 38 -5.93 6.21 3.02
N LEU A 39 -5.38 7.24 2.36
CA LEU A 39 -3.93 7.45 2.30
C LEU A 39 -3.32 7.67 3.69
N TYR A 40 -4.01 8.43 4.54
CA TYR A 40 -3.55 8.71 5.90
C TYR A 40 -3.56 7.45 6.79
N VAL A 41 -4.62 6.64 6.69
CA VAL A 41 -4.71 5.37 7.43
C VAL A 41 -3.65 4.38 6.94
N LEU A 42 -3.45 4.28 5.62
CA LEU A 42 -2.40 3.44 5.04
C LEU A 42 -1.01 3.86 5.52
N GLN A 43 -0.72 5.16 5.49
CA GLN A 43 0.55 5.70 5.94
C GLN A 43 0.80 5.37 7.41
N LYS A 44 -0.20 5.54 8.29
CA LYS A 44 -0.08 5.16 9.70
C LYS A 44 0.22 3.67 9.88
N ALA A 45 -0.46 2.81 9.13
CA ALA A 45 -0.26 1.37 9.20
C ALA A 45 1.14 0.98 8.74
N ASP A 46 1.62 1.57 7.65
CA ASP A 46 2.98 1.36 7.14
C ASP A 46 4.05 1.87 8.11
N ASP A 47 3.85 3.04 8.72
CA ASP A 47 4.78 3.60 9.69
C ASP A 47 4.87 2.74 10.96
N LEU A 48 3.74 2.19 11.42
CA LEU A 48 3.72 1.23 12.52
C LEU A 48 4.48 -0.06 12.18
N LEU A 49 4.27 -0.62 10.98
CA LEU A 49 5.00 -1.81 10.53
C LEU A 49 6.52 -1.55 10.43
N LYS A 50 6.94 -0.35 10.03
CA LYS A 50 8.36 0.04 10.02
C LYS A 50 8.94 0.11 11.43
N VAL A 51 8.20 0.67 12.39
CA VAL A 51 8.64 0.75 13.80
C VAL A 51 8.88 -0.66 14.35
N TRP A 52 7.93 -1.57 14.17
CA TRP A 52 8.10 -2.96 14.60
C TRP A 52 9.25 -3.69 13.89
N SER A 53 9.56 -3.30 12.65
CA SER A 53 10.71 -3.84 11.92
C SER A 53 12.05 -3.46 12.57
N VAL A 54 12.12 -2.24 13.10
CA VAL A 54 13.32 -1.70 13.76
C VAL A 54 13.45 -2.23 15.18
N GLU A 55 12.37 -2.19 15.95
CA GLU A 55 12.37 -2.59 17.37
C GLU A 55 12.50 -4.10 17.55
N ARG A 56 12.01 -4.89 16.57
CA ARG A 56 12.01 -6.35 16.58
C ARG A 56 11.37 -6.98 17.83
N ASN A 57 10.51 -6.23 18.51
CA ASN A 57 9.67 -6.75 19.58
C ASN A 57 8.29 -7.06 19.01
N PHE A 58 7.93 -8.34 19.02
CA PHE A 58 6.66 -8.84 18.48
C PHE A 58 5.79 -9.45 19.59
N SER A 59 5.98 -9.02 20.84
CA SER A 59 5.12 -9.45 21.94
C SER A 59 3.68 -9.02 21.68
N LYS A 60 2.73 -9.93 21.91
CA LYS A 60 1.32 -9.69 21.58
C LYS A 60 0.79 -8.46 22.31
N GLU A 61 1.18 -8.28 23.56
CA GLU A 61 0.75 -7.20 24.42
C GLU A 61 1.21 -5.84 23.92
N GLU A 62 2.48 -5.72 23.49
CA GLU A 62 3.00 -4.48 22.91
C GLU A 62 2.36 -4.18 21.55
N LEU A 63 2.26 -5.17 20.66
CA LEU A 63 1.63 -4.99 19.35
C LEU A 63 0.19 -4.48 19.48
N LEU A 64 -0.58 -5.02 20.42
CA LEU A 64 -1.95 -4.56 20.69
C LEU A 64 -1.99 -3.17 21.33
N SER A 65 -1.05 -2.87 22.23
CA SER A 65 -0.91 -1.54 22.85
C SER A 65 -0.61 -0.47 21.81
N ASP A 66 0.34 -0.73 20.90
CA ASP A 66 0.72 0.21 19.85
C ASP A 66 -0.42 0.44 18.86
N ILE A 67 -1.15 -0.63 18.49
CA ILE A 67 -2.34 -0.52 17.65
C ILE A 67 -3.37 0.40 18.31
N ALA A 68 -3.69 0.18 19.60
CA ALA A 68 -4.65 1.00 20.33
C ALA A 68 -4.19 2.47 20.44
N PHE A 69 -2.88 2.71 20.53
CA PHE A 69 -2.31 4.05 20.55
C PHE A 69 -2.38 4.77 19.19
N VAL A 70 -2.05 4.08 18.09
CA VAL A 70 -2.03 4.67 16.74
C VAL A 70 -3.44 4.84 16.15
N PHE A 71 -4.34 3.94 16.51
CA PHE A 71 -5.71 3.81 16.00
C PHE A 71 -6.75 3.79 17.15
N PRO A 72 -6.90 4.87 17.93
CA PRO A 72 -7.77 4.88 19.10
C PRO A 72 -9.26 4.74 18.76
N ASP A 73 -9.68 5.26 17.59
CA ASP A 73 -11.08 5.30 17.16
C ASP A 73 -11.41 4.26 16.08
N ASN A 74 -10.40 3.53 15.58
CA ASN A 74 -10.56 2.57 14.49
C ASN A 74 -10.50 1.14 15.01
N CYS A 75 -11.24 0.24 14.38
CA CYS A 75 -11.18 -1.18 14.66
C CYS A 75 -10.03 -1.79 13.85
N VAL A 76 -9.07 -2.44 14.50
CA VAL A 76 -7.91 -3.03 13.83
C VAL A 76 -7.80 -4.52 14.13
N GLU A 77 -7.80 -5.32 13.07
CA GLU A 77 -7.49 -6.74 13.13
C GLU A 77 -6.01 -6.96 12.83
N LEU A 78 -5.31 -7.55 13.79
CA LEU A 78 -3.93 -7.99 13.65
C LEU A 78 -3.92 -9.45 13.24
N LEU A 79 -3.33 -9.76 12.08
CA LEU A 79 -3.07 -11.13 11.65
C LEU A 79 -1.56 -11.39 11.62
N VAL A 80 -1.13 -12.46 12.26
CA VAL A 80 0.26 -12.95 12.20
C VAL A 80 0.25 -14.33 11.56
N ASP A 81 0.92 -14.50 10.43
CA ASP A 81 0.87 -15.69 9.58
C ASP A 81 -0.57 -16.16 9.29
N GLY A 82 -1.45 -15.20 9.02
CA GLY A 82 -2.88 -15.45 8.75
C GLY A 82 -3.71 -15.83 9.98
N LYS A 83 -3.12 -15.90 11.18
CA LYS A 83 -3.86 -16.10 12.43
C LYS A 83 -4.23 -14.75 13.02
N SER A 84 -5.53 -14.50 13.17
CA SER A 84 -6.05 -13.31 13.85
C SER A 84 -5.71 -13.36 15.34
N LEU A 85 -5.02 -12.32 15.83
CA LEU A 85 -4.69 -12.09 17.24
C LEU A 85 -5.69 -11.13 17.91
N SER A 86 -6.35 -10.30 17.12
CA SER A 86 -7.47 -9.45 17.51
C SER A 86 -8.58 -9.53 16.45
N SER A 87 -9.82 -9.61 16.93
CA SER A 87 -11.02 -9.49 16.10
C SER A 87 -11.90 -8.42 16.72
N CYS A 88 -12.30 -7.46 15.90
CA CYS A 88 -13.30 -6.47 16.24
C CYS A 88 -14.45 -6.61 15.24
N ASN A 89 -15.66 -6.22 15.64
CA ASN A 89 -16.85 -6.36 14.79
C ASN A 89 -17.17 -5.00 14.16
N PRO A 90 -16.64 -4.70 12.95
CA PRO A 90 -16.87 -3.42 12.31
C PRO A 90 -18.32 -3.27 11.89
N SER A 91 -18.96 -2.18 12.31
CA SER A 91 -20.26 -1.77 11.76
C SER A 91 -20.04 -0.83 10.58
N ASN A 92 -20.15 -1.35 9.34
CA ASN A 92 -20.19 -0.55 8.09
C ASN A 92 -19.01 0.42 7.83
N SER A 93 -17.78 0.00 8.16
CA SER A 93 -16.56 0.77 7.89
C SER A 93 -15.88 0.38 6.57
N LYS A 94 -15.11 1.29 5.99
CA LYS A 94 -14.18 0.95 4.91
C LYS A 94 -13.02 0.16 5.49
N THR A 95 -12.41 -0.67 4.65
CA THR A 95 -11.29 -1.52 5.07
C THR A 95 -10.04 -1.15 4.28
N ILE A 96 -8.93 -1.05 4.99
CA ILE A 96 -7.61 -0.99 4.39
C ILE A 96 -6.70 -2.00 5.05
N SER A 97 -5.85 -2.64 4.25
CA SER A 97 -4.91 -3.64 4.73
C SER A 97 -3.49 -3.24 4.38
N ALA A 98 -2.60 -3.28 5.37
CA ALA A 98 -1.16 -3.16 5.18
C ALA A 98 -0.50 -4.44 5.67
N ASN A 99 0.52 -4.92 4.97
CA ASN A 99 1.24 -6.11 5.36
C ASN A 99 2.75 -5.91 5.22
N ALA A 100 3.49 -6.53 6.13
CA ALA A 100 4.95 -6.58 6.08
C ALA A 100 5.45 -7.96 6.48
N TRP A 101 6.58 -8.33 5.90
CA TRP A 101 7.28 -9.58 6.19
C TRP A 101 8.45 -9.29 7.11
N PHE A 102 8.52 -10.05 8.21
CA PHE A 102 9.55 -9.92 9.23
C PHE A 102 10.37 -11.20 9.30
N LEU A 103 11.60 -11.09 9.78
CA LEU A 103 12.49 -12.23 10.03
C LEU A 103 12.52 -12.48 11.53
N GLY A 104 12.04 -13.65 11.96
CA GLY A 104 12.10 -14.07 13.36
C GLY A 104 13.49 -14.51 13.81
N ASP A 105 13.59 -14.95 15.07
CA ASP A 105 14.84 -15.31 15.77
C ASP A 105 15.67 -16.42 15.07
N PHE A 106 15.08 -17.14 14.13
CA PHE A 106 15.72 -18.21 13.34
C PHE A 106 15.69 -17.99 11.82
N LEU A 107 15.54 -16.74 11.37
CA LEU A 107 15.35 -16.40 9.95
C LEU A 107 14.11 -17.05 9.31
N SER A 108 13.19 -17.55 10.13
CA SER A 108 11.86 -17.95 9.67
C SER A 108 11.08 -16.68 9.33
N PRO A 109 10.72 -16.46 8.06
CA PRO A 109 9.90 -15.32 7.69
C PRO A 109 8.49 -15.51 8.23
N PHE A 110 7.91 -14.44 8.74
CA PHE A 110 6.49 -14.40 9.12
C PHE A 110 5.85 -13.11 8.62
N GLU A 111 4.56 -13.18 8.27
CA GLU A 111 3.78 -12.05 7.79
C GLU A 111 3.01 -11.43 8.96
N ILE A 112 3.13 -10.12 9.16
CA ILE A 112 2.17 -9.36 9.96
C ILE A 112 1.31 -8.54 9.00
N ARG A 113 -0.01 -8.69 9.15
CA ARG A 113 -1.00 -7.93 8.41
C ARG A 113 -1.89 -7.18 9.38
N LEU A 114 -2.01 -5.88 9.13
CA LEU A 114 -2.95 -4.99 9.80
C LEU A 114 -4.14 -4.77 8.87
N VAL A 115 -5.35 -5.04 9.35
CA VAL A 115 -6.59 -4.68 8.66
C VAL A 115 -7.28 -3.62 9.50
N VAL A 116 -7.30 -2.39 9.00
CA VAL A 116 -7.88 -1.23 9.67
C VAL A 116 -9.26 -0.95 9.09
N HIS A 117 -10.24 -0.89 9.98
CA HIS A 117 -11.62 -0.53 9.73
C HIS A 117 -11.84 0.92 10.17
N TYR A 118 -12.10 1.81 9.20
CA TYR A 118 -12.25 3.26 9.40
C TYR A 118 -13.53 3.82 8.74
#